data_AF-A0A2S9FCJ1-F1
#
_entry.id   AF-A0A2S9FCJ1-F1
#
_cell.length_a   1.000
_cell.length_b   1.000
_cell.length_c   1.000
_cell.angle_alpha   90.00
_cell.angle_beta   90.00
_cell.angle_gamma   90.00
#
_symmetry.space_group_name_H-M   'P 1'
#
loop_
_entity.id
_entity.type
_entity.pdbx_description
1 polymer ?
#
loop_
_entity_poly.entity_id
_entity_poly.type
_entity_poly.pdbx_seq_one_letter_code
_entity_poly.pdbx_strand_id
1 'polypeptide(L)'
;TTVSTAMNQLGWYNYANDHEDGNGQFEQNFKFAEALVTADRVITLRYLLSMIAAERGMIATFMPKPFGDKTGSGLHLHLSLTSGGAPVFPAGGDGLDERGLGLSDTAYGFIGGILEHACALQAVVGPTVNSYKRTGAVATSSGASWAPRLATYGGNDRTHYIRVPDSDRIEMRGGDGSANPYLAIAAALGAGIDGIKRSTDPGAVGQGVSKQTLPPTLLHAIEEFETNPVVTGVLDAAGDGVAAYFAAIKRDEFFAYHSAVTPWELDNYLTAF
;
A
#
# COMPACT_ATOMS: atom_id res chain seq x y z
N THR A 1 -26.07 2.12 2.19
CA THR A 1 -25.92 0.90 3.00
C THR A 1 -25.85 1.29 4.47
N THR A 2 -26.03 0.36 5.44
CA THR A 2 -25.84 0.66 6.88
C THR A 2 -24.46 1.28 7.14
N VAL A 3 -23.44 0.77 6.46
CA VAL A 3 -22.06 1.29 6.51
C VAL A 3 -22.00 2.75 6.04
N SER A 4 -22.50 3.04 4.84
CA SER A 4 -22.52 4.39 4.27
C SER A 4 -23.26 5.39 5.17
N THR A 5 -24.40 5.01 5.75
CA THR A 5 -25.13 5.84 6.71
C THR A 5 -24.27 6.17 7.93
N ALA A 6 -23.61 5.16 8.51
CA ALA A 6 -22.76 5.37 9.68
C ALA A 6 -21.56 6.28 9.38
N MET A 7 -20.89 6.08 8.23
CA MET A 7 -19.78 6.95 7.79
C MET A 7 -20.23 8.40 7.55
N ASN A 8 -21.42 8.60 6.99
CA ASN A 8 -21.97 9.93 6.75
C ASN A 8 -22.40 10.63 8.05
N GLN A 9 -22.90 9.90 9.05
CA GLN A 9 -23.16 10.46 10.39
C GLN A 9 -21.87 10.92 11.08
N LEU A 10 -20.74 10.25 10.82
CA LEU A 10 -19.42 10.66 11.31
C LEU A 10 -18.79 11.79 10.48
N GLY A 11 -19.48 12.28 9.44
CA GLY A 11 -19.02 13.40 8.60
C GLY A 11 -17.88 13.04 7.65
N TRP A 12 -17.74 11.77 7.25
CA TRP A 12 -16.64 11.33 6.37
C TRP A 12 -16.96 11.45 4.88
N TYR A 13 -18.20 11.79 4.52
CA TYR A 13 -18.65 11.95 3.14
C TYR A 13 -18.34 10.71 2.28
N ASN A 14 -18.98 9.58 2.59
CA ASN A 14 -18.91 8.38 1.76
C ASN A 14 -19.54 8.67 0.39
N TYR A 15 -18.77 8.47 -0.68
CA TYR A 15 -19.18 8.83 -2.04
C TYR A 15 -19.28 7.65 -3.00
N ALA A 16 -18.72 6.48 -2.65
CA ALA A 16 -18.81 5.27 -3.45
C ALA A 16 -18.88 4.01 -2.57
N ASN A 17 -19.53 2.98 -3.10
CA ASN A 17 -19.73 1.67 -2.48
C ASN A 17 -19.72 0.65 -3.62
N ASP A 18 -18.69 -0.17 -3.69
CA ASP A 18 -18.49 -1.03 -4.85
C ASP A 18 -18.38 -2.50 -4.41
N HIS A 19 -18.93 -3.38 -5.24
CA HIS A 19 -18.52 -4.78 -5.23
C HIS A 19 -17.24 -4.85 -6.05
N GLU A 20 -16.18 -5.34 -5.43
CA GLU A 20 -14.84 -5.39 -6.02
C GLU A 20 -14.63 -6.64 -6.87
N ASP A 21 -13.44 -6.78 -7.44
CA ASP A 21 -13.09 -7.84 -8.40
C ASP A 21 -13.16 -9.27 -7.79
N GLY A 22 -12.89 -9.43 -6.50
CA GLY A 22 -13.07 -10.70 -5.79
C GLY A 22 -14.53 -10.98 -5.43
N ASN A 23 -15.02 -12.20 -5.65
CA ASN A 23 -16.34 -12.61 -5.17
C ASN A 23 -16.45 -12.46 -3.64
N GLY A 24 -17.39 -11.63 -3.18
CA GLY A 24 -17.56 -11.30 -1.75
C GLY A 24 -16.62 -10.20 -1.24
N GLN A 25 -15.89 -9.52 -2.13
CA GLN A 25 -15.06 -8.37 -1.83
C GLN A 25 -15.85 -7.07 -2.06
N PHE A 26 -15.68 -6.09 -1.16
CA PHE A 26 -16.36 -4.80 -1.24
C PHE A 26 -15.41 -3.66 -0.88
N GLU A 27 -15.64 -2.49 -1.46
CA GLU A 27 -14.92 -1.25 -1.16
C GLU A 27 -15.88 -0.16 -0.64
N GLN A 28 -15.36 0.69 0.25
CA GLN A 28 -16.08 1.82 0.84
C GLN A 28 -15.19 3.05 0.76
N ASN A 29 -15.49 3.96 -0.17
CA ASN A 29 -14.69 5.17 -0.37
C ASN A 29 -15.25 6.35 0.42
N PHE A 30 -14.37 7.13 1.03
CA PHE A 30 -14.73 8.34 1.76
C PHE A 30 -13.74 9.45 1.47
N LYS A 31 -14.20 10.70 1.68
CA LYS A 31 -13.41 11.88 1.34
C LYS A 31 -12.09 11.90 2.13
N PHE A 32 -11.01 12.20 1.43
CA PHE A 32 -9.69 12.38 2.03
C PHE A 32 -9.71 13.49 3.11
N ALA A 33 -8.74 13.43 4.01
CA ALA A 33 -8.46 14.45 5.01
C ALA A 33 -6.95 14.45 5.32
N GLU A 34 -6.53 15.30 6.27
CA GLU A 34 -5.19 15.26 6.83
C GLU A 34 -4.74 13.83 7.17
N ALA A 35 -3.44 13.56 7.01
CA ALA A 35 -2.86 12.22 7.14
C ALA A 35 -3.27 11.50 8.44
N LEU A 36 -3.15 12.19 9.58
CA LEU A 36 -3.52 11.64 10.89
C LEU A 36 -5.02 11.34 11.00
N VAL A 37 -5.86 12.28 10.56
CA VAL A 37 -7.32 12.10 10.56
C VAL A 37 -7.73 10.92 9.68
N THR A 38 -7.10 10.77 8.52
CA THR A 38 -7.36 9.63 7.63
C THR A 38 -6.92 8.31 8.26
N ALA A 39 -5.78 8.27 8.97
CA ALA A 39 -5.34 7.08 9.69
C ALA A 39 -6.34 6.65 10.78
N ASP A 40 -6.82 7.60 11.59
CA ASP A 40 -7.87 7.37 12.60
C ASP A 40 -9.14 6.81 11.96
N ARG A 41 -9.55 7.39 10.82
CA ARG A 41 -10.72 6.94 10.05
C ARG A 41 -10.55 5.52 9.53
N VAL A 42 -9.38 5.13 9.03
CA VAL A 42 -9.14 3.76 8.55
C VAL A 42 -9.27 2.74 9.69
N ILE A 43 -8.69 3.01 10.86
CA ILE A 43 -8.85 2.13 12.03
C ILE A 43 -10.31 2.04 12.47
N THR A 44 -10.99 3.19 12.56
CA THR A 44 -12.39 3.26 12.96
C THR A 44 -13.30 2.54 11.96
N LEU A 45 -13.02 2.67 10.66
CA LEU A 45 -13.76 1.99 9.60
C LEU A 45 -13.60 0.47 9.69
N ARG A 46 -12.38 -0.04 9.95
CA ARG A 46 -12.16 -1.47 10.15
C ARG A 46 -13.01 -2.01 11.28
N TYR A 47 -13.02 -1.31 12.43
CA TYR A 47 -13.84 -1.68 13.57
C TYR A 47 -15.35 -1.63 13.24
N LEU A 48 -15.81 -0.55 12.63
CA LEU A 48 -17.22 -0.36 12.24
C LEU A 48 -17.70 -1.46 11.29
N LEU A 49 -16.89 -1.81 10.29
CA LEU A 49 -17.20 -2.90 9.34
C LEU A 49 -17.25 -4.26 10.04
N SER A 50 -16.31 -4.55 10.93
CA SER A 50 -16.31 -5.80 11.71
C SER A 50 -17.55 -5.91 12.60
N MET A 51 -17.96 -4.83 13.27
CA MET A 51 -19.14 -4.82 14.14
C MET A 51 -20.44 -5.01 13.34
N ILE A 52 -20.63 -4.25 12.26
CA ILE A 52 -21.82 -4.38 11.40
C ILE A 52 -21.91 -5.76 10.74
N ALA A 53 -20.77 -6.34 10.35
CA ALA A 53 -20.72 -7.70 9.83
C ALA A 53 -21.15 -8.72 10.90
N ALA A 54 -20.60 -8.60 12.12
CA ALA A 54 -20.91 -9.50 13.23
C ALA A 54 -22.39 -9.48 13.62
N GLU A 55 -23.03 -8.29 13.64
CA GLU A 55 -24.47 -8.14 13.88
C GLU A 55 -25.34 -8.90 12.86
N ARG A 56 -24.79 -9.20 11.68
CA ARG A 56 -25.45 -9.93 10.61
C ARG A 56 -24.97 -11.39 10.49
N GLY A 57 -24.23 -11.89 11.48
CA GLY A 57 -23.66 -13.25 11.45
C GLY A 57 -22.58 -13.44 10.39
N MET A 58 -21.91 -12.36 9.97
CA MET A 58 -20.84 -12.36 8.96
C MET A 58 -19.50 -11.96 9.59
N ILE A 59 -18.40 -12.22 8.86
CA ILE A 59 -17.06 -11.77 9.22
C ILE A 59 -16.57 -10.82 8.13
N ALA A 60 -16.23 -9.58 8.50
CA ALA A 60 -15.45 -8.70 7.65
C ALA A 60 -13.96 -8.91 7.94
N THR A 61 -13.17 -9.15 6.89
CA THR A 61 -11.72 -9.34 6.97
C THR A 61 -11.00 -8.37 6.05
N PHE A 62 -9.84 -7.89 6.49
CA PHE A 62 -8.91 -7.07 5.72
C PHE A 62 -7.64 -7.85 5.38
N MET A 63 -7.68 -9.18 5.51
CA MET A 63 -6.57 -10.07 5.18
C MET A 63 -6.12 -9.83 3.72
N PRO A 64 -4.81 -9.73 3.44
CA PRO A 64 -4.33 -9.36 2.10
C PRO A 64 -4.75 -10.34 1.00
N LYS A 65 -4.75 -11.64 1.30
CA LYS A 65 -5.07 -12.73 0.38
C LYS A 65 -5.80 -13.86 1.12
N PRO A 66 -7.11 -13.71 1.36
CA PRO A 66 -7.91 -14.69 2.11
C PRO A 66 -8.21 -15.96 1.29
N PHE A 67 -8.20 -15.85 -0.05
CA PHE A 67 -8.45 -16.96 -0.97
C PHE A 67 -7.34 -17.03 -2.01
N GLY A 68 -6.82 -18.23 -2.28
CA GLY A 68 -5.74 -18.43 -3.25
C GLY A 68 -6.13 -18.10 -4.69
N ASP A 69 -7.38 -18.36 -5.05
CA ASP A 69 -7.95 -18.25 -6.41
C ASP A 69 -8.57 -16.87 -6.73
N LYS A 70 -8.83 -16.03 -5.72
CA LYS A 70 -9.52 -14.72 -5.88
C LYS A 70 -8.60 -13.54 -5.64
N THR A 71 -9.01 -12.36 -6.08
CA THR A 71 -8.27 -11.10 -5.87
C THR A 71 -8.10 -10.79 -4.37
N GLY A 72 -6.99 -10.14 -4.04
CA GLY A 72 -6.64 -9.78 -2.67
C GLY A 72 -7.14 -8.39 -2.27
N SER A 73 -7.16 -8.11 -0.96
CA SER A 73 -7.58 -6.82 -0.41
C SER A 73 -6.39 -5.84 -0.35
N GLY A 74 -6.46 -4.78 -1.16
CA GLY A 74 -5.49 -3.68 -1.14
C GLY A 74 -5.81 -2.62 -0.07
N LEU A 75 -4.81 -1.78 0.20
CA LEU A 75 -5.00 -0.48 0.85
C LEU A 75 -4.25 0.55 0.01
N HIS A 76 -4.93 1.07 -1.01
CA HIS A 76 -4.32 2.08 -1.89
C HIS A 76 -4.34 3.43 -1.21
N LEU A 77 -3.19 4.11 -1.18
CA LEU A 77 -3.06 5.44 -0.59
C LEU A 77 -3.07 6.49 -1.70
N HIS A 78 -4.15 7.27 -1.76
CA HIS A 78 -4.17 8.48 -2.56
C HIS A 78 -3.47 9.61 -1.78
N LEU A 79 -2.36 10.13 -2.32
CA LEU A 79 -1.47 11.07 -1.65
C LEU A 79 -1.34 12.36 -2.45
N SER A 80 -1.45 13.49 -1.75
CA SER A 80 -1.14 14.83 -2.25
C SER A 80 -0.50 15.64 -1.12
N LEU A 81 0.24 16.69 -1.48
CA LEU A 81 0.87 17.59 -0.52
C LEU A 81 0.36 19.02 -0.68
N THR A 82 0.35 19.74 0.44
CA THR A 82 0.16 21.19 0.45
C THR A 82 1.36 21.87 1.12
N SER A 83 1.65 23.10 0.70
CA SER A 83 2.63 23.98 1.33
C SER A 83 1.97 25.35 1.56
N GLY A 84 1.96 25.81 2.81
CA GLY A 84 1.24 27.05 3.17
C GLY A 84 -0.26 27.00 2.85
N GLY A 85 -0.87 25.80 2.79
CA GLY A 85 -2.28 25.60 2.43
C GLY A 85 -2.56 25.50 0.92
N ALA A 86 -1.55 25.66 0.05
CA ALA A 86 -1.70 25.51 -1.40
C ALA A 86 -1.22 24.13 -1.88
N PRO A 87 -1.94 23.45 -2.81
CA PRO A 87 -1.48 22.20 -3.42
C PRO A 87 -0.15 22.37 -4.15
N VAL A 88 0.78 21.42 -4.01
CA VAL A 88 2.10 21.48 -4.67
C VAL A 88 2.31 20.41 -5.73
N PHE A 89 1.36 19.48 -5.90
CA PHE A 89 1.46 18.41 -6.89
C PHE A 89 1.06 18.82 -8.32
N PRO A 90 0.03 19.64 -8.55
CA PRO A 90 -0.29 20.10 -9.89
C PRO A 90 0.86 20.90 -10.51
N ALA A 91 1.15 20.63 -11.79
CA ALA A 91 1.94 21.57 -12.59
C ALA A 91 1.20 22.91 -12.66
N GLY A 92 1.91 24.03 -12.43
CA GLY A 92 1.36 25.37 -12.64
C GLY A 92 0.89 25.57 -14.08
N GLY A 93 0.01 26.54 -14.32
CA GLY A 93 -0.61 26.79 -15.64
C GLY A 93 0.34 27.17 -16.77
N ASP A 94 1.62 27.35 -16.47
CA ASP A 94 2.73 27.75 -17.34
C ASP A 94 3.80 26.65 -17.51
N GLY A 95 3.68 25.51 -16.79
CA GLY A 95 4.63 24.40 -16.88
C GLY A 95 4.28 23.40 -17.98
N LEU A 96 5.18 23.21 -18.94
CA LEU A 96 5.15 22.05 -19.83
C LEU A 96 5.60 20.83 -19.02
N ASP A 97 4.65 20.08 -18.46
CA ASP A 97 4.96 18.75 -17.96
C ASP A 97 5.31 17.84 -19.15
N GLU A 98 6.62 17.64 -19.38
CA GLU A 98 7.14 16.80 -20.46
C GLU A 98 6.68 15.34 -20.37
N ARG A 99 6.30 14.88 -19.17
CA ARG A 99 5.79 13.52 -18.94
C ARG A 99 4.28 13.44 -19.12
N GLY A 100 3.59 14.58 -19.26
CA GLY A 100 2.18 14.66 -19.69
C GLY A 100 1.14 14.16 -18.67
N LEU A 101 1.47 14.13 -17.38
CA LEU A 101 0.57 13.71 -16.30
C LEU A 101 -0.04 14.88 -15.51
N GLY A 102 0.35 16.12 -15.84
CA GLY A 102 -0.08 17.34 -15.17
C GLY A 102 0.57 17.54 -13.79
N LEU A 103 1.73 16.92 -13.54
CA LEU A 103 2.40 16.94 -12.24
C LEU A 103 3.60 17.91 -12.23
N SER A 104 3.85 18.52 -11.08
CA SER A 104 5.02 19.37 -10.84
C SER A 104 6.29 18.54 -10.61
N ASP A 105 7.45 19.18 -10.69
CA ASP A 105 8.73 18.56 -10.30
C ASP A 105 8.72 18.09 -8.84
N THR A 106 7.97 18.76 -7.97
CA THR A 106 7.78 18.33 -6.57
C THR A 106 7.05 16.98 -6.51
N ALA A 107 5.98 16.82 -7.28
CA ALA A 107 5.28 15.54 -7.37
C ALA A 107 6.18 14.45 -7.97
N TYR A 108 6.98 14.75 -9.00
CA TYR A 108 7.91 13.78 -9.57
C TYR A 108 9.02 13.37 -8.60
N GLY A 109 9.60 14.32 -7.86
CA GLY A 109 10.54 14.01 -6.78
C GLY A 109 9.91 13.13 -5.69
N PHE A 110 8.65 13.40 -5.34
CA PHE A 110 7.90 12.58 -4.38
C PHE A 110 7.68 11.15 -4.88
N ILE A 111 7.29 10.98 -6.16
CA ILE A 111 7.18 9.67 -6.81
C ILE A 111 8.54 8.98 -6.81
N GLY A 112 9.62 9.68 -7.20
CA GLY A 112 10.98 9.15 -7.26
C GLY A 112 11.43 8.57 -5.92
N GLY A 113 11.19 9.31 -4.83
CA GLY A 113 11.46 8.82 -3.48
C GLY A 113 10.67 7.55 -3.13
N ILE A 114 9.35 7.52 -3.37
CA ILE A 114 8.56 6.32 -3.08
C ILE A 114 9.04 5.11 -3.90
N LEU A 115 9.37 5.29 -5.17
CA LEU A 115 9.85 4.21 -6.03
C LEU A 115 11.23 3.70 -5.60
N GLU A 116 12.15 4.60 -5.21
CA GLU A 116 13.47 4.22 -4.72
C GLU A 116 13.39 3.42 -3.41
N HIS A 117 12.48 3.79 -2.51
CA HIS A 117 12.29 3.10 -1.22
C HIS A 117 11.26 1.97 -1.26
N ALA A 118 10.72 1.61 -2.44
CA ALA A 118 9.56 0.71 -2.56
C ALA A 118 9.77 -0.68 -1.94
N CYS A 119 10.98 -1.25 -2.04
CA CYS A 119 11.29 -2.55 -1.45
C CYS A 119 11.24 -2.51 0.08
N ALA A 120 11.84 -1.50 0.70
CA ALA A 120 11.78 -1.28 2.15
C ALA A 120 10.37 -0.91 2.62
N LEU A 121 9.64 -0.10 1.84
CA LEU A 121 8.26 0.27 2.14
C LEU A 121 7.35 -0.97 2.21
N GLN A 122 7.60 -2.01 1.41
CA GLN A 122 6.78 -3.23 1.43
C GLN A 122 6.74 -3.93 2.79
N ALA A 123 7.80 -3.83 3.59
CA ALA A 123 7.79 -4.34 4.96
C ALA A 123 6.71 -3.69 5.82
N VAL A 124 6.41 -2.40 5.58
CA VAL A 124 5.49 -1.59 6.38
C VAL A 124 4.08 -1.60 5.79
N VAL A 125 3.96 -1.52 4.46
CA VAL A 125 2.66 -1.43 3.76
C VAL A 125 2.05 -2.80 3.42
N GLY A 126 2.85 -3.87 3.44
CA GLY A 126 2.42 -5.27 3.37
C GLY A 126 3.06 -6.10 4.49
N PRO A 127 2.69 -5.86 5.77
CA PRO A 127 3.48 -6.26 6.93
C PRO A 127 3.25 -7.71 7.41
N THR A 128 2.61 -8.56 6.61
CA THR A 128 2.35 -9.97 6.98
C THR A 128 2.91 -10.94 5.97
N VAL A 129 3.14 -12.19 6.35
CA VAL A 129 3.49 -13.27 5.40
C VAL A 129 2.45 -13.40 4.28
N ASN A 130 1.16 -13.17 4.59
CA ASN A 130 0.07 -13.31 3.62
C ASN A 130 0.07 -12.20 2.55
N SER A 131 0.61 -11.01 2.85
CA SER A 131 0.80 -9.89 1.92
C SER A 131 1.50 -10.30 0.63
N TYR A 132 2.53 -11.15 0.75
CA TYR A 132 3.36 -11.56 -0.39
C TYR A 132 2.67 -12.60 -1.28
N LYS A 133 1.59 -13.23 -0.81
CA LYS A 133 0.69 -14.02 -1.65
C LYS A 133 -0.23 -13.12 -2.50
N ARG A 134 -0.50 -11.87 -2.08
CA ARG A 134 -1.19 -10.86 -2.90
C ARG A 134 -0.24 -10.30 -3.96
N THR A 135 0.92 -9.77 -3.57
CA THR A 135 1.92 -9.19 -4.49
C THR A 135 2.46 -10.22 -5.49
N GLY A 136 2.70 -11.45 -5.02
CA GLY A 136 3.19 -12.58 -5.83
C GLY A 136 2.11 -13.32 -6.64
N ALA A 137 0.84 -12.91 -6.61
CA ALA A 137 -0.23 -13.59 -7.34
C ALA A 137 0.00 -13.51 -8.86
N VAL A 138 0.04 -14.65 -9.55
CA VAL A 138 0.36 -14.75 -11.00
C VAL A 138 -0.83 -14.51 -11.91
N ALA A 139 -2.03 -14.87 -11.48
CA ALA A 139 -3.33 -14.51 -12.04
C ALA A 139 -4.42 -14.91 -11.03
N THR A 140 -5.57 -14.27 -11.08
CA THR A 140 -6.78 -14.62 -10.32
C THR A 140 -7.83 -15.16 -11.29
N SER A 141 -8.93 -15.71 -10.77
CA SER A 141 -10.05 -16.16 -11.60
C SER A 141 -10.65 -15.06 -12.50
N SER A 142 -10.46 -13.79 -12.16
CA SER A 142 -10.88 -12.62 -12.94
C SER A 142 -9.89 -12.18 -14.02
N GLY A 143 -8.68 -12.77 -14.06
CA GLY A 143 -7.68 -12.52 -15.11
C GLY A 143 -6.58 -11.53 -14.75
N ALA A 144 -6.62 -10.85 -13.60
CA ALA A 144 -5.55 -9.95 -13.14
C ALA A 144 -5.46 -9.91 -11.61
N SER A 145 -4.24 -9.89 -11.07
CA SER A 145 -4.04 -9.79 -9.61
C SER A 145 -4.31 -8.39 -9.04
N TRP A 146 -4.26 -7.36 -9.91
CA TRP A 146 -4.34 -5.93 -9.58
C TRP A 146 -3.32 -5.43 -8.54
N ALA A 147 -2.32 -6.25 -8.20
CA ALA A 147 -1.24 -5.94 -7.27
C ALA A 147 0.09 -5.74 -8.04
N PRO A 148 0.84 -4.66 -7.77
CA PRO A 148 2.07 -4.35 -8.49
C PRO A 148 3.20 -5.33 -8.13
N ARG A 149 4.09 -5.62 -9.08
CA ARG A 149 5.30 -6.45 -8.88
C ARG A 149 6.61 -5.70 -9.05
N LEU A 150 6.56 -4.57 -9.73
CA LEU A 150 7.70 -3.69 -10.01
C LEU A 150 7.41 -2.33 -9.40
N ALA A 151 8.45 -1.67 -8.89
CA ALA A 151 8.38 -0.30 -8.40
C ALA A 151 8.38 0.69 -9.57
N THR A 152 7.30 0.70 -10.35
CA THR A 152 7.12 1.59 -11.51
C THR A 152 5.94 2.53 -11.31
N TYR A 153 5.90 3.62 -12.08
CA TYR A 153 4.77 4.54 -12.13
C TYR A 153 4.20 4.69 -13.54
N GLY A 154 2.92 5.01 -13.62
CA GLY A 154 2.22 5.28 -14.87
C GLY A 154 1.19 6.38 -14.70
N GLY A 155 0.51 6.72 -15.80
CA GLY A 155 -0.65 7.61 -15.79
C GLY A 155 -1.85 6.95 -15.11
N ASN A 156 -3.04 7.05 -15.73
CA ASN A 156 -4.25 6.41 -15.21
C ASN A 156 -4.27 4.88 -15.48
N ASP A 157 -3.23 4.18 -15.00
CA ASP A 157 -2.97 2.77 -15.19
C ASP A 157 -2.82 2.06 -13.84
N ARG A 158 -3.67 1.06 -13.59
CA ARG A 158 -3.76 0.34 -12.31
C ARG A 158 -2.74 -0.80 -12.17
N THR A 159 -1.89 -1.03 -13.18
CA THR A 159 -0.88 -2.09 -13.17
C THR A 159 0.44 -1.69 -12.49
N HIS A 160 0.63 -0.38 -12.26
CA HIS A 160 1.84 0.19 -11.67
C HIS A 160 1.78 0.28 -10.14
N TYR A 161 2.96 0.42 -9.51
CA TYR A 161 3.08 0.65 -8.07
C TYR A 161 2.53 2.01 -7.67
N ILE A 162 2.87 3.04 -8.48
CA ILE A 162 2.23 4.35 -8.43
C ILE A 162 1.36 4.54 -9.67
N ARG A 163 0.08 4.83 -9.46
CA ARG A 163 -0.83 5.33 -10.48
C ARG A 163 -0.98 6.84 -10.32
N VAL A 164 -0.99 7.59 -11.43
CA VAL A 164 -1.36 9.02 -11.43
C VAL A 164 -2.78 9.12 -11.98
N PRO A 165 -3.81 9.11 -11.12
CA PRO A 165 -5.19 9.10 -11.58
C PRO A 165 -5.62 10.42 -12.21
N ASP A 166 -5.12 11.54 -11.67
CA ASP A 166 -5.39 12.93 -12.05
C ASP A 166 -4.15 13.78 -11.73
N SER A 167 -4.17 15.08 -12.05
CA SER A 167 -3.03 16.00 -11.88
C SER A 167 -2.80 16.51 -10.46
N ASP A 168 -3.61 16.11 -9.48
CA ASP A 168 -3.58 16.65 -8.11
C ASP A 168 -3.06 15.68 -7.03
N ARG A 169 -2.88 14.41 -7.39
CA ARG A 169 -2.52 13.34 -6.46
C ARG A 169 -1.88 12.16 -7.17
N ILE A 170 -1.22 11.33 -6.38
CA ILE A 170 -0.79 9.99 -6.80
C ILE A 170 -1.59 8.93 -6.04
N GLU A 171 -1.58 7.69 -6.51
CA GLU A 171 -2.14 6.53 -5.85
C GLU A 171 -1.03 5.47 -5.67
N MET A 172 -0.61 5.24 -4.43
CA MET A 172 0.31 4.16 -4.09
C MET A 172 -0.47 2.87 -3.85
N ARG A 173 -0.24 1.87 -4.71
CA ARG A 173 -1.02 0.62 -4.79
C ARG A 173 -0.33 -0.58 -4.12
N GLY A 174 0.89 -0.38 -3.64
CA GLY A 174 1.73 -1.42 -3.04
C GLY A 174 1.18 -2.01 -1.73
N GLY A 175 0.42 -1.23 -0.96
CA GLY A 175 -0.09 -1.63 0.34
C GLY A 175 -1.30 -2.56 0.31
N ASP A 176 -1.57 -3.20 1.45
CA ASP A 176 -2.71 -4.10 1.64
C ASP A 176 -3.49 -3.85 2.94
N GLY A 177 -4.62 -4.54 3.08
CA GLY A 177 -5.54 -4.36 4.20
C GLY A 177 -4.95 -4.68 5.58
N SER A 178 -3.79 -5.33 5.66
CA SER A 178 -3.11 -5.62 6.93
C SER A 178 -2.22 -4.49 7.44
N ALA A 179 -1.91 -3.51 6.59
CA ALA A 179 -1.07 -2.38 6.95
C ALA A 179 -1.59 -1.61 8.18
N ASN A 180 -0.68 -1.20 9.06
CA ASN A 180 -0.97 -0.17 10.06
C ASN A 180 -1.03 1.18 9.32
N PRO A 181 -2.19 1.88 9.28
CA PRO A 181 -2.34 3.07 8.47
C PRO A 181 -1.45 4.23 8.93
N TYR A 182 -1.15 4.33 10.24
CA TYR A 182 -0.24 5.36 10.75
C TYR A 182 1.18 5.16 10.21
N LEU A 183 1.71 3.93 10.33
CA LEU A 183 3.06 3.61 9.85
C LEU A 183 3.14 3.65 8.32
N ALA A 184 2.12 3.15 7.62
CA ALA A 184 2.08 3.14 6.16
C ALA A 184 2.08 4.56 5.58
N ILE A 185 1.26 5.47 6.12
CA ILE A 185 1.22 6.87 5.68
C ILE A 185 2.52 7.58 6.05
N ALA A 186 3.03 7.39 7.28
CA ALA A 186 4.29 8.01 7.71
C ALA A 186 5.47 7.57 6.83
N ALA A 187 5.61 6.26 6.59
CA ALA A 187 6.69 5.70 5.77
C ALA A 187 6.61 6.19 4.31
N ALA A 188 5.42 6.18 3.70
CA ALA A 188 5.22 6.70 2.36
C ALA A 188 5.52 8.20 2.26
N LEU A 189 5.08 8.98 3.25
CA LEU A 189 5.39 10.42 3.33
C LEU A 189 6.90 10.65 3.48
N GLY A 190 7.57 9.93 4.38
CA GLY A 190 9.01 10.05 4.59
C GLY A 190 9.83 9.72 3.34
N ALA A 191 9.49 8.61 2.67
CA ALA A 191 10.11 8.23 1.39
C ALA A 191 9.91 9.30 0.31
N GLY A 192 8.69 9.82 0.16
CA GLY A 192 8.41 10.86 -0.83
C GLY A 192 9.07 12.20 -0.50
N ILE A 193 9.14 12.60 0.78
CA ILE A 193 9.86 13.81 1.21
C ILE A 193 11.36 13.69 0.97
N ASP A 194 11.95 12.50 1.19
CA ASP A 194 13.35 12.25 0.85
C ASP A 194 13.61 12.43 -0.66
N GLY A 195 12.74 11.87 -1.50
CA GLY A 195 12.81 12.05 -2.95
C GLY A 195 12.69 13.51 -3.40
N ILE A 196 11.81 14.31 -2.78
CA ILE A 196 11.74 15.76 -3.03
C ILE A 196 13.07 16.43 -2.68
N LYS A 197 13.63 16.14 -1.50
CA LYS A 197 14.88 16.76 -1.03
C LYS A 197 16.08 16.45 -1.92
N ARG A 198 16.12 15.26 -2.51
CA ARG A 198 17.18 14.83 -3.43
C ARG A 198 16.87 15.10 -4.90
N SER A 199 15.67 15.62 -5.20
CA SER A 199 15.17 15.77 -6.58
C SER A 199 15.28 14.46 -7.37
N THR A 200 14.90 13.35 -6.73
CA THR A 200 15.02 11.99 -7.30
C THR A 200 14.15 11.87 -8.56
N ASP A 201 14.77 11.56 -9.70
CA ASP A 201 14.04 11.31 -10.94
C ASP A 201 13.37 9.94 -10.89
N PRO A 202 12.02 9.85 -11.01
CA PRO A 202 11.31 8.57 -11.05
C PRO A 202 11.54 7.77 -12.35
N GLY A 203 12.25 8.35 -13.32
CA GLY A 203 12.44 7.79 -14.66
C GLY A 203 11.30 8.16 -15.61
N ALA A 204 11.28 7.53 -16.79
CA ALA A 204 10.21 7.73 -17.77
C ALA A 204 8.87 7.11 -17.29
N VAL A 205 7.75 7.63 -17.78
CA VAL A 205 6.42 7.05 -17.52
C VAL A 205 6.39 5.59 -18.00
N GLY A 206 5.85 4.69 -17.18
CA GLY A 206 5.88 3.25 -17.40
C GLY A 206 7.12 2.55 -16.83
N GLN A 207 8.09 3.32 -16.32
CA GLN A 207 9.31 2.81 -15.70
C GLN A 207 9.35 3.17 -14.21
N GLY A 208 10.47 2.88 -13.57
CA GLY A 208 10.77 3.30 -12.21
C GLY A 208 12.25 3.57 -12.04
N VAL A 209 12.66 3.93 -10.82
CA VAL A 209 14.06 4.23 -10.47
C VAL A 209 14.96 3.00 -10.65
N SER A 210 14.41 1.81 -10.44
CA SER A 210 15.12 0.53 -10.56
C SER A 210 14.27 -0.51 -11.29
N LYS A 211 14.93 -1.50 -11.89
CA LYS A 211 14.29 -2.70 -12.46
C LYS A 211 14.13 -3.82 -11.42
N GLN A 212 14.50 -3.59 -10.17
CA GLN A 212 14.35 -4.55 -9.09
C GLN A 212 12.86 -4.89 -8.89
N THR A 213 12.57 -6.18 -8.78
CA THR A 213 11.25 -6.68 -8.40
C THR A 213 11.02 -6.44 -6.92
N LEU A 214 9.77 -6.14 -6.56
CA LEU A 214 9.38 -6.04 -5.16
C LEU A 214 9.71 -7.36 -4.41
N PRO A 215 10.02 -7.28 -3.09
CA PRO A 215 10.43 -8.45 -2.33
C PRO A 215 9.42 -9.60 -2.44
N PRO A 216 9.87 -10.84 -2.67
CA PRO A 216 8.97 -11.98 -2.89
C PRO A 216 8.38 -12.54 -1.59
N THR A 217 8.92 -12.18 -0.42
CA THR A 217 8.47 -12.66 0.90
C THR A 217 8.63 -11.59 1.96
N LEU A 218 7.98 -11.79 3.12
CA LEU A 218 8.17 -10.93 4.30
C LEU A 218 9.63 -10.83 4.73
N LEU A 219 10.38 -11.94 4.74
CA LEU A 219 11.80 -11.91 5.13
C LEU A 219 12.63 -10.98 4.24
N HIS A 220 12.60 -11.17 2.91
CA HIS A 220 13.26 -10.27 1.96
C HIS A 220 12.86 -8.80 2.12
N ALA A 221 11.59 -8.50 2.40
CA ALA A 221 11.17 -7.12 2.64
C ALA A 221 11.75 -6.53 3.93
N ILE A 222 11.89 -7.34 4.97
CA ILE A 222 12.51 -6.94 6.24
C ILE A 222 14.01 -6.70 6.06
N GLU A 223 14.71 -7.49 5.24
CA GLU A 223 16.11 -7.27 4.90
C GLU A 223 16.33 -5.95 4.14
N GLU A 224 15.45 -5.65 3.17
CA GLU A 224 15.43 -4.36 2.47
C GLU A 224 15.09 -3.20 3.42
N PHE A 225 14.17 -3.42 4.37
CA PHE A 225 13.80 -2.42 5.37
C PHE A 225 14.96 -2.09 6.32
N GLU A 226 15.64 -3.08 6.90
CA GLU A 226 16.71 -2.87 7.88
C GLU A 226 17.91 -2.11 7.30
N THR A 227 18.13 -2.20 5.99
CA THR A 227 19.21 -1.50 5.29
C THR A 227 18.79 -0.13 4.75
N ASN A 228 17.53 0.29 4.92
CA ASN A 228 17.01 1.54 4.40
C ASN A 228 16.91 2.62 5.48
N PRO A 229 17.85 3.60 5.54
CA PRO A 229 17.90 4.58 6.63
C PRO A 229 16.73 5.57 6.62
N VAL A 230 16.08 5.79 5.48
CA VAL A 230 14.92 6.69 5.39
C VAL A 230 13.70 6.04 6.03
N VAL A 231 13.38 4.81 5.65
CA VAL A 231 12.18 4.11 6.14
C VAL A 231 12.35 3.72 7.62
N THR A 232 13.53 3.25 8.03
CA THR A 232 13.81 2.97 9.46
C THR A 232 13.80 4.24 10.29
N GLY A 233 14.42 5.32 9.82
CA GLY A 233 14.43 6.61 10.51
C GLY A 233 13.03 7.20 10.72
N VAL A 234 12.10 6.99 9.79
CA VAL A 234 10.68 7.38 9.98
C VAL A 234 10.03 6.61 11.12
N LEU A 235 10.29 5.30 11.23
CA LEU A 235 9.74 4.48 12.31
C LEU A 235 10.39 4.86 13.65
N ASP A 236 11.70 5.08 13.68
CA ASP A 236 12.43 5.51 14.88
C ASP A 236 12.07 6.95 15.31
N ALA A 237 11.51 7.78 14.43
CA ALA A 237 10.96 9.07 14.82
C ALA A 237 9.76 8.95 15.79
N ALA A 238 9.09 7.80 15.85
CA ALA A 238 8.09 7.49 16.87
C ALA A 238 8.72 7.10 18.22
N GLY A 239 9.99 6.70 18.22
CA GLY A 239 10.79 6.34 19.39
C GLY A 239 12.01 5.49 19.00
N ASP A 240 13.14 5.73 19.68
CA ASP A 240 14.39 5.03 19.39
C ASP A 240 14.21 3.49 19.46
N GLY A 241 14.61 2.79 18.39
CA GLY A 241 14.59 1.33 18.30
C GLY A 241 13.23 0.73 17.88
N VAL A 242 12.24 1.55 17.54
CA VAL A 242 10.95 1.08 17.00
C VAL A 242 11.16 0.32 15.69
N ALA A 243 12.06 0.77 14.82
CA ALA A 243 12.36 0.08 13.56
C ALA A 243 12.95 -1.31 13.81
N ALA A 244 13.94 -1.41 14.71
CA ALA A 244 14.56 -2.68 15.07
C ALA A 244 13.57 -3.65 15.73
N TYR A 245 12.72 -3.16 16.64
CA TYR A 245 11.66 -3.94 17.27
C TYR A 245 10.65 -4.46 16.24
N PHE A 246 10.20 -3.60 15.32
CA PHE A 246 9.31 -3.98 14.23
C PHE A 246 9.93 -5.10 13.37
N ALA A 247 11.19 -4.93 12.94
CA ALA A 247 11.89 -5.92 12.13
C ALA A 247 12.02 -7.27 12.84
N ALA A 248 12.35 -7.27 14.14
CA ALA A 248 12.45 -8.49 14.94
C ALA A 248 11.12 -9.26 14.98
N ILE A 249 10.00 -8.59 15.27
CA ILE A 249 8.68 -9.23 15.31
C ILE A 249 8.32 -9.86 13.96
N LYS A 250 8.61 -9.16 12.86
CA LYS A 250 8.26 -9.64 11.51
C LYS A 250 9.15 -10.77 11.03
N ARG A 251 10.41 -10.80 11.46
CA ARG A 251 11.29 -11.94 11.27
C ARG A 251 10.79 -13.17 12.05
N ASP A 252 10.41 -12.99 13.31
CA ASP A 252 9.86 -14.07 14.13
C ASP A 252 8.54 -14.62 13.54
N GLU A 253 7.65 -13.74 13.06
CA GLU A 253 6.43 -14.12 12.34
C GLU A 253 6.75 -14.98 11.10
N PHE A 254 7.74 -14.58 10.31
CA PHE A 254 8.13 -15.32 9.12
C PHE A 254 8.66 -16.72 9.45
N PHE A 255 9.57 -16.85 10.42
CA PHE A 255 10.13 -18.15 10.78
C PHE A 255 9.12 -19.06 11.47
N ALA A 256 8.20 -18.50 12.26
CA ALA A 256 7.06 -19.24 12.78
C ALA A 256 6.22 -19.83 11.64
N TYR A 257 5.88 -19.03 10.63
CA TYR A 257 5.19 -19.51 9.42
C TYR A 257 6.01 -20.56 8.65
N HIS A 258 7.29 -20.30 8.41
CA HIS A 258 8.15 -21.15 7.59
C HIS A 258 8.39 -22.53 8.22
N SER A 259 8.28 -22.64 9.55
CA SER A 259 8.36 -23.90 10.27
C SER A 259 7.10 -24.78 10.17
N ALA A 260 5.99 -24.24 9.68
CA ALA A 260 4.74 -24.99 9.56
C ALA A 260 4.73 -25.87 8.30
N VAL A 261 4.49 -27.17 8.47
CA VAL A 261 4.31 -28.11 7.36
C VAL A 261 2.85 -28.05 6.89
N THR A 262 2.65 -27.71 5.63
CA THR A 262 1.32 -27.54 5.03
C THR A 262 0.86 -28.81 4.30
N PRO A 263 -0.46 -28.99 4.09
CA PRO A 263 -0.98 -30.09 3.26
C PRO A 263 -0.35 -30.13 1.86
N TRP A 264 -0.06 -28.97 1.26
CA TRP A 264 0.58 -28.90 -0.05
C TRP A 264 1.96 -29.59 -0.05
N GLU A 265 2.76 -29.42 1.00
CA GLU A 265 4.06 -30.08 1.10
C GLU A 265 3.92 -31.59 1.25
N LEU A 266 2.94 -32.05 2.03
CA LEU A 266 2.67 -33.49 2.18
C LEU A 266 2.23 -34.09 0.83
N ASP A 267 1.30 -33.44 0.12
CA ASP A 267 0.79 -33.91 -1.16
C ASP A 267 1.90 -34.00 -2.24
N ASN A 268 2.92 -33.14 -2.16
CA ASN A 268 4.00 -33.09 -3.15
C ASN A 268 5.25 -33.89 -2.76
N TYR A 269 5.56 -34.00 -1.46
CA TYR A 269 6.86 -34.49 -1.00
C TYR A 269 6.81 -35.77 -0.18
N LEU A 270 5.66 -36.16 0.39
CA LEU A 270 5.58 -37.29 1.33
C LEU A 270 6.11 -38.61 0.75
N THR A 271 5.95 -38.82 -0.56
CA THR A 271 6.43 -40.02 -1.26
C THR A 271 7.36 -39.69 -2.43
N ALA A 272 7.94 -38.49 -2.47
CA ALA A 272 8.77 -38.03 -3.58
C ALA A 272 10.22 -38.53 -3.53
N PHE A 273 10.62 -39.10 -2.39
CA PHE A 273 11.96 -39.61 -2.08
C PHE A 273 11.85 -40.98 -1.40
#